data_AF-A0A2S8BLK5-F1
#
_entry.id   AF-A0A2S8BLK5-F1
#
_cell.length_a   1.000
_cell.length_b   1.000
_cell.length_c   1.000
_cell.angle_alpha   90.00
_cell.angle_beta   90.00
_cell.angle_gamma   90.00
#
_symmetry.space_group_name_H-M   'P 1'
#
loop_
_entity.id
_entity.type
_entity.pdbx_description
1 polymer ?
#
loop_
_entity_poly.entity_id
_entity_poly.type
_entity_poly.pdbx_seq_one_letter_code
_entity_poly.pdbx_strand_id
1 'polypeptide(L)' 'MVAVSRWTVRLAATGWGDTTLALPPGGWTDRLTDTRWTGPTPAADLFASMPVALLERTDA' A
#
# COMPACT_ATOMS: atom_id res chain seq x y z
N MET A 1 9.76 -0.92 3.78
CA MET A 1 9.25 0.35 3.22
C MET A 1 8.05 0.81 4.02
N VAL A 2 7.87 2.11 4.18
CA VAL A 2 6.70 2.70 4.85
C VAL A 2 5.93 3.54 3.84
N ALA A 3 4.62 3.35 3.78
CA ALA A 3 3.72 4.16 2.95
C ALA A 3 2.58 4.70 3.82
N VAL A 4 2.26 5.99 3.67
CA VAL A 4 1.22 6.68 4.43
C VAL A 4 0.34 7.53 3.51
N SER A 5 -0.95 7.50 3.74
CA SER A 5 -1.88 8.43 3.08
C SER A 5 -1.87 9.80 3.77
N ARG A 6 -2.11 10.86 2.99
CA ARG A 6 -2.29 12.24 3.48
C ARG A 6 -3.59 12.79 2.91
N TRP A 7 -4.17 13.77 3.59
CA TRP A 7 -5.47 14.36 3.22
C TRP A 7 -6.63 13.35 3.25
N THR A 8 -6.61 12.45 4.24
CA THR A 8 -7.51 11.28 4.33
C THR A 8 -9.00 11.61 4.22
N VAL A 9 -9.45 12.75 4.77
CA VAL A 9 -10.85 13.19 4.63
C VAL A 9 -11.23 13.47 3.17
N ARG A 10 -10.39 14.22 2.44
CA ARG A 10 -10.62 14.50 1.02
C ARG A 10 -10.49 13.23 0.19
N LEU A 11 -9.48 12.42 0.51
CA LEU A 11 -9.20 11.18 -0.20
C LEU A 11 -10.33 10.15 -0.03
N ALA A 12 -10.98 10.09 1.13
CA ALA A 12 -12.16 9.27 1.34
C ALA A 12 -13.35 9.70 0.44
N ALA A 13 -13.44 10.98 0.10
CA ALA A 13 -14.49 11.48 -0.80
C ALA A 13 -14.15 11.30 -2.29
N THR A 14 -12.88 11.42 -2.68
CA THR A 14 -12.46 11.34 -4.09
C THR A 14 -12.01 9.95 -4.53
N GLY A 15 -11.62 9.11 -3.58
CA GLY A 15 -10.94 7.85 -3.84
C GLY A 15 -9.52 8.01 -4.40
N TRP A 16 -8.89 6.87 -4.68
CA TRP A 16 -7.52 6.79 -5.21
C TRP A 16 -7.45 6.82 -6.74
N GLY A 17 -8.55 6.56 -7.45
CA GLY A 17 -8.53 6.34 -8.91
C GLY A 17 -7.53 5.25 -9.29
N ASP A 18 -6.79 5.45 -10.37
CA ASP A 18 -5.77 4.51 -10.88
C ASP A 18 -4.39 4.68 -10.21
N THR A 19 -4.33 5.32 -9.03
CA THR A 19 -3.06 5.55 -8.33
C THR A 19 -2.42 4.21 -7.93
N THR A 20 -1.18 4.00 -8.37
CA THR A 20 -0.40 2.80 -8.06
C THR A 20 0.91 3.16 -7.37
N LEU A 21 1.34 2.29 -6.45
CA LEU A 21 2.65 2.34 -5.84
C LEU A 21 3.56 1.32 -6.54
N ALA A 22 4.64 1.80 -7.16
CA ALA A 22 5.65 0.94 -7.76
C ALA A 22 6.52 0.32 -6.65
N LEU A 23 6.24 -0.92 -6.28
CA LEU A 23 7.13 -1.66 -5.37
C LEU A 23 8.40 -2.07 -6.12
N PRO A 24 9.59 -1.95 -5.50
CA PRO A 24 10.79 -2.56 -6.05
C PRO A 24 10.60 -4.06 -6.27
N PRO A 25 11.32 -4.67 -7.24
CA PRO A 25 11.22 -6.09 -7.51
C PRO A 25 11.38 -6.94 -6.24
N GLY A 26 10.51 -7.93 -6.12
CA GLY A 26 10.51 -8.89 -5.03
C GLY A 26 9.17 -8.97 -4.28
N GLY A 27 9.16 -9.81 -3.25
CA GLY A 27 8.02 -10.05 -2.37
C GLY A 27 7.99 -9.07 -1.19
N TRP A 28 6.81 -8.54 -0.90
CA TRP A 28 6.59 -7.65 0.23
C TRP A 28 5.43 -8.15 1.08
N THR A 29 5.57 -8.15 2.40
CA THR A 29 4.47 -8.43 3.34
C THR A 29 4.17 -7.17 4.13
N ASP A 30 2.91 -6.75 4.14
CA ASP A 30 2.43 -5.72 5.05
C ASP A 30 2.30 -6.31 6.46
N ARG A 31 3.17 -5.89 7.38
CA ARG A 31 3.20 -6.41 8.75
C ARG A 31 2.02 -6.00 9.62
N LEU A 32 1.20 -5.07 9.16
CA LEU A 32 0.01 -4.67 9.88
C LEU A 32 -1.22 -5.52 9.53
N THR A 33 -1.20 -6.17 8.36
CA THR A 33 -2.34 -6.93 7.84
C THR A 33 -1.99 -8.36 7.40
N ASP A 34 -0.71 -8.72 7.41
CA ASP A 34 -0.12 -9.94 6.82
C ASP A 34 -0.42 -10.14 5.32
N THR A 35 -0.90 -9.10 4.62
CA THR A 35 -1.16 -9.13 3.18
C THR A 35 0.15 -9.13 2.40
N ARG A 36 0.22 -9.92 1.32
CA ARG A 36 1.40 -10.00 0.46
C ARG A 36 1.20 -9.20 -0.83
N TRP A 37 2.24 -8.50 -1.24
CA TRP A 37 2.28 -7.64 -2.41
C TRP A 37 3.50 -7.91 -3.27
N THR A 38 3.35 -7.71 -4.59
CA THR A 38 4.43 -7.79 -5.57
C THR A 38 4.16 -6.81 -6.70
N GLY A 39 5.19 -6.13 -7.20
CA GLY A 39 5.07 -5.23 -8.35
C GLY A 39 4.18 -4.00 -8.11
N PRO A 40 3.67 -3.35 -9.18
CA PRO A 40 2.78 -2.19 -9.06
C PRO A 40 1.52 -2.54 -8.28
N THR A 41 1.33 -1.88 -7.14
CA THR A 41 0.24 -2.17 -6.20
C THR A 41 -0.76 -1.02 -6.21
N PRO A 42 -2.07 -1.26 -6.46
CA PRO A 42 -3.08 -0.22 -6.36
C PRO A 42 -3.14 0.39 -4.95
N ALA A 43 -3.13 1.72 -4.86
CA ALA A 43 -3.18 2.39 -3.57
C ALA A 43 -4.51 2.13 -2.84
N ALA A 44 -5.60 1.94 -3.60
CA ALA A 44 -6.90 1.55 -3.04
C ALA A 44 -6.83 0.24 -2.26
N ASP A 45 -6.11 -0.75 -2.78
CA ASP A 45 -5.99 -2.07 -2.16
C ASP A 45 -4.98 -2.03 -1.00
N LEU A 46 -3.83 -1.35 -1.21
CA LEU A 46 -2.79 -1.22 -0.20
C LEU A 46 -3.29 -0.56 1.09
N PHE A 47 -4.18 0.44 0.97
CA PHE A 47 -4.72 1.19 2.10
C PHE A 47 -6.17 0.81 2.45
N ALA A 48 -6.67 -0.33 1.95
CA ALA A 48 -8.06 -0.76 2.15
C ALA A 48 -8.40 -0.96 3.64
N SER A 49 -7.45 -1.49 4.42
CA SER A 49 -7.64 -1.76 5.85
C SER A 49 -7.29 -0.57 6.73
N MET A 50 -6.22 0.16 6.38
CA MET A 50 -5.67 1.26 7.18
C MET A 50 -5.04 2.33 6.28
N PRO A 51 -5.00 3.61 6.72
CA PRO A 51 -4.37 4.70 5.98
C PRO A 51 -2.83 4.65 5.95
N VAL A 52 -2.23 3.53 6.40
CA VAL A 52 -0.79 3.28 6.52
C VAL A 52 -0.49 1.81 6.17
N ALA A 53 0.68 1.56 5.59
CA ALA A 53 1.21 0.22 5.33
C ALA A 53 2.69 0.12 5.76
N LEU A 54 3.06 -1.02 6.36
CA LEU A 54 4.44 -1.33 6.75
C LEU A 54 4.92 -2.56 5.99
N LEU A 55 5.59 -2.33 4.87
CA LEU A 55 5.99 -3.40 3.96
C LEU A 55 7.40 -3.90 4.29
N GLU A 56 7.52 -5.15 4.72
CA GLU A 56 8.80 -5.84 4.86
C GLU A 56 9.09 -6.68 3.61
N ARG A 57 10.33 -6.65 3.13
CA ARG A 57 10.75 -7.48 1.99
C ARG A 57 10.94 -8.93 2.46
N THR A 58 10.38 -9.90 1.74
CA THR A 58 10.33 -11.30 2.20
C THR A 58 11.19 -12.29 1.42
N ASP A 59 11.82 -11.87 0.33
CA ASP A 59 12.63 -12.69 -0.57
C ASP A 59 14.11 -12.28 -0.57
N ALA A 60 14.63 -11.95 0.62
CA ALA A 60 16.05 -11.63 0.78
C ALA A 60 16.97 -12.82 0.45
#